data_AF-A0A1I7YPK8-F1
#
_entry.id   AF-A0A1I7YPK8-F1
#
_cell.length_a   1.000
_cell.length_b   1.000
_cell.length_c   1.000
_cell.angle_alpha   90.00
_cell.angle_beta   90.00
_cell.angle_gamma   90.00
#
_symmetry.space_group_name_H-M   'P 1'
#
loop_
_entity.id
_entity.type
_entity.pdbx_description
1 polymer ?
#
loop_
_entity_poly.entity_id
_entity_poly.type
_entity_poly.pdbx_seq_one_letter_code
_entity_poly.pdbx_strand_id
1 'polypeptide(L)'
;MDALRIIDFRIVTEDLAEKSERRIEAAEAFVEAKEELEEARRDLKEALTETMNLLDADGTDRLVSDATEDLAEEFERIKEAEEAFAEAKEDLEEADRDLKEALTELMMLLDADGASTMTAIGAPAAGGAAGAPLELEPKDDSSEQGPKKKKKKKM
;
A
#
# COMPACT_ATOMS: atom_id res chain seq x y z
N MET A 1 -18.56 23.71 29.30
CA MET A 1 -18.14 23.82 27.88
C MET A 1 -18.39 25.24 27.43
N ASP A 2 -17.34 25.94 27.03
CA ASP A 2 -17.43 27.31 26.55
C ASP A 2 -17.96 27.31 25.11
N ALA A 3 -18.73 28.33 24.71
CA ALA A 3 -19.36 28.39 23.37
C ALA A 3 -18.34 28.29 22.21
N LEU A 4 -17.10 28.75 22.44
CA LEU A 4 -15.99 28.61 21.50
C LEU A 4 -15.61 27.14 21.25
N ARG A 5 -15.61 26.28 22.29
CA ARG A 5 -15.26 24.85 22.16
C ARG A 5 -16.30 24.05 21.38
N ILE A 6 -17.57 24.43 21.49
CA ILE A 6 -18.65 23.78 20.72
C ILE A 6 -18.49 24.09 19.22
N ILE A 7 -18.02 25.29 18.89
CA ILE A 7 -17.74 25.69 17.51
C ILE A 7 -16.51 24.95 16.99
N ASP A 8 -15.42 24.91 17.76
CA ASP A 8 -14.18 24.21 17.37
C ASP A 8 -14.41 22.70 17.15
N PHE A 9 -15.13 22.04 18.06
CA PHE A 9 -15.50 20.62 17.92
C PHE A 9 -16.33 20.37 16.66
N ARG A 10 -17.31 21.24 16.38
CA ARG A 10 -18.17 21.09 15.21
C ARG A 10 -17.39 21.23 13.90
N ILE A 11 -16.49 22.21 13.82
CA ILE A 11 -15.64 22.42 12.64
C ILE A 11 -14.78 21.18 12.37
N VAL A 12 -14.14 20.62 13.41
CA VAL A 12 -13.31 19.40 13.26
C VAL A 12 -14.15 18.18 12.85
N THR A 13 -15.37 18.04 13.36
CA THR A 13 -16.25 16.93 12.93
C THR A 13 -16.76 17.06 11.49
N GLU A 14 -16.99 18.28 11.01
CA GLU A 14 -17.37 18.54 9.62
C GLU A 14 -16.19 18.26 8.68
N ASP A 15 -14.97 18.68 9.03
CA ASP A 15 -13.73 18.37 8.29
C ASP A 15 -13.44 16.85 8.27
N LEU A 16 -13.66 16.16 9.39
CA LEU A 16 -13.51 14.71 9.46
C LEU A 16 -14.50 13.98 8.53
N ALA A 17 -15.74 14.47 8.44
CA ALA A 17 -16.74 13.90 7.54
C ALA A 17 -16.31 14.08 6.07
N GLU A 18 -15.86 15.27 5.68
CA GLU A 18 -15.38 15.55 4.33
C GLU A 18 -14.16 14.68 3.96
N LYS A 19 -13.18 14.57 4.86
CA LYS A 19 -12.01 13.67 4.67
C LYS A 19 -12.41 12.21 4.57
N SER A 20 -13.42 11.79 5.33
CA SER A 20 -13.93 10.41 5.25
C SER A 20 -14.60 10.11 3.91
N GLU A 21 -15.31 11.08 3.35
CA GLU A 21 -15.95 10.97 2.03
C GLU A 21 -14.89 10.89 0.93
N ARG A 22 -13.90 11.79 0.93
CA ARG A 22 -12.76 11.71 -0.01
C ARG A 22 -12.02 10.38 0.06
N ARG A 23 -11.85 9.83 1.26
CA ARG A 23 -11.21 8.52 1.45
C ARG A 23 -12.06 7.37 0.91
N ILE A 24 -13.39 7.49 0.94
CA ILE A 24 -14.29 6.52 0.30
C ILE A 24 -14.16 6.63 -1.23
N GLU A 25 -14.20 7.84 -1.78
CA GLU A 25 -14.03 8.07 -3.22
C GLU A 25 -12.69 7.55 -3.73
N ALA A 26 -11.59 7.84 -3.02
CA ALA A 26 -10.26 7.32 -3.37
C ALA A 26 -10.20 5.79 -3.27
N ALA A 27 -10.91 5.18 -2.32
CA ALA A 27 -10.98 3.72 -2.19
C ALA A 27 -11.77 3.09 -3.34
N GLU A 28 -12.84 3.73 -3.80
CA GLU A 28 -13.61 3.29 -4.96
C GLU A 28 -12.76 3.39 -6.24
N ALA A 29 -12.07 4.50 -6.47
CA ALA A 29 -11.15 4.67 -7.59
C ALA A 29 -10.02 3.63 -7.59
N PHE A 30 -9.46 3.32 -6.41
CA PHE A 30 -8.45 2.25 -6.28
C PHE A 30 -8.99 0.87 -6.65
N VAL A 31 -10.24 0.57 -6.27
CA VAL A 31 -10.89 -0.70 -6.64
C VAL A 31 -11.13 -0.75 -8.15
N GLU A 32 -11.62 0.33 -8.75
CA GLU A 32 -11.86 0.41 -10.20
C GLU A 32 -10.56 0.23 -11.00
N ALA A 33 -9.49 0.98 -10.66
CA ALA A 33 -8.20 0.84 -11.32
C ALA A 33 -7.59 -0.57 -11.15
N LYS A 34 -7.85 -1.23 -10.01
CA LYS A 34 -7.43 -2.61 -9.80
C LYS A 34 -8.18 -3.59 -10.70
N GLU A 35 -9.49 -3.41 -10.87
CA GLU A 35 -10.31 -4.24 -11.74
C GLU A 35 -9.88 -4.07 -13.20
N GLU A 36 -9.64 -2.83 -13.65
CA GLU A 36 -9.14 -2.54 -15.01
C GLU A 36 -7.78 -3.19 -15.28
N LEU A 37 -6.84 -3.12 -14.31
CA LEU A 37 -5.55 -3.80 -14.42
C LEU A 37 -5.69 -5.33 -14.49
N GLU A 38 -6.63 -5.91 -13.74
CA GLU A 38 -6.91 -7.34 -13.79
C GLU A 38 -7.52 -7.76 -15.13
N GLU A 39 -8.39 -6.93 -15.71
CA GLU A 39 -8.96 -7.13 -17.05
C GLU A 39 -7.88 -7.06 -18.13
N ALA A 40 -7.06 -6.00 -18.16
CA ALA A 40 -5.97 -5.86 -19.13
C ALA A 40 -4.98 -7.05 -19.05
N ARG A 41 -4.67 -7.55 -17.84
CA ARG A 41 -3.84 -8.74 -17.65
C ARG A 41 -4.49 -10.02 -18.18
N ARG A 42 -5.81 -10.12 -18.08
CA ARG A 42 -6.56 -11.25 -18.65
C ARG A 42 -6.50 -11.21 -20.17
N ASP A 43 -6.72 -10.04 -20.77
CA ASP A 43 -6.71 -9.85 -22.21
C ASP A 43 -5.35 -10.14 -22.82
N LEU A 44 -4.26 -9.64 -22.20
CA LEU A 44 -2.89 -9.99 -22.61
C LEU A 44 -2.66 -11.51 -22.58
N LYS A 45 -3.16 -12.19 -21.56
CA LYS A 45 -2.99 -13.65 -21.44
C LYS A 45 -3.75 -14.39 -22.55
N GLU A 46 -4.93 -13.90 -22.92
CA GLU A 46 -5.72 -14.44 -24.03
C GLU A 46 -5.00 -14.22 -25.37
N ALA A 47 -4.58 -12.99 -25.65
CA ALA A 47 -3.81 -12.62 -26.85
C ALA A 47 -2.50 -13.43 -26.97
N LEU A 48 -1.79 -13.64 -25.87
CA LEU A 48 -0.58 -14.47 -25.84
C LEU A 48 -0.87 -15.93 -26.20
N THR A 49 -1.98 -16.46 -25.68
CA THR A 49 -2.40 -17.84 -25.96
C THR A 49 -2.80 -18.00 -27.43
N GLU A 50 -3.52 -17.03 -27.99
CA GLU A 50 -3.89 -17.01 -29.40
C GLU A 50 -2.66 -16.93 -30.32
N THR A 51 -1.73 -16.02 -30.01
CA THR A 51 -0.48 -15.87 -30.76
C THR A 51 0.33 -17.17 -30.75
N MET A 52 0.42 -17.84 -29.60
CA MET A 52 1.13 -19.12 -29.48
C MET A 52 0.45 -20.23 -30.27
N ASN A 53 -0.88 -20.31 -30.25
CA ASN A 53 -1.64 -21.28 -31.05
C ASN A 53 -1.47 -21.05 -32.56
N LEU A 54 -1.41 -19.79 -33.01
CA LEU A 54 -1.13 -19.46 -34.40
C LEU A 54 0.28 -19.90 -34.81
N LEU A 55 1.26 -19.71 -33.94
CA LEU A 55 2.63 -20.16 -34.16
C LEU A 55 2.73 -21.69 -34.30
N ASP A 56 2.01 -22.42 -33.44
CA ASP A 56 1.97 -23.89 -33.43
C ASP A 56 1.20 -24.47 -34.63
N ALA A 57 0.26 -23.72 -35.21
CA ALA A 57 -0.60 -24.15 -36.31
C ALA A 57 -0.01 -23.89 -37.72
N ASP A 58 1.30 -23.67 -37.86
CA ASP A 58 1.94 -23.20 -39.10
C ASP A 58 1.31 -21.89 -39.62
N GLY A 59 0.98 -20.97 -38.70
CA GLY A 59 0.45 -19.66 -39.03
C GLY A 59 1.35 -18.92 -40.03
N THR A 60 0.75 -18.33 -41.05
CA THR A 60 1.51 -17.53 -42.03
C THR A 60 2.16 -16.33 -41.33
N ASP A 61 3.34 -15.91 -41.78
CA ASP A 61 4.07 -14.75 -41.22
C ASP A 61 3.19 -13.51 -41.01
N ARG A 62 2.18 -13.29 -41.87
CA ARG A 62 1.23 -12.18 -41.74
C ARG A 62 0.31 -12.31 -40.52
N LEU A 63 -0.27 -13.48 -40.29
CA LEU A 63 -1.14 -13.73 -39.13
C LEU A 63 -0.36 -13.64 -37.82
N VAL A 64 0.89 -14.11 -37.83
CA VAL A 64 1.79 -13.99 -36.68
C VAL A 64 2.14 -12.52 -36.44
N SER A 65 2.41 -11.75 -37.50
CA SER A 65 2.70 -10.31 -37.40
C SER A 65 1.52 -9.55 -36.78
N ASP A 66 0.31 -9.77 -37.29
CA ASP A 66 -0.89 -9.08 -36.80
C ASP A 66 -1.13 -9.45 -35.31
N ALA A 67 -1.04 -10.73 -34.93
CA ALA A 67 -1.18 -11.16 -33.54
C ALA A 67 -0.09 -10.61 -32.59
N THR A 68 1.15 -10.43 -33.09
CA THR A 68 2.20 -9.78 -32.30
C THR A 68 2.00 -8.28 -32.12
N GLU A 69 1.31 -7.62 -33.05
CA GLU A 69 0.91 -6.22 -32.94
C GLU A 69 -0.20 -6.07 -31.90
N ASP A 70 -1.23 -6.93 -31.95
CA ASP A 70 -2.28 -6.99 -30.93
C ASP A 70 -1.69 -7.21 -29.53
N LEU A 71 -0.72 -8.13 -29.40
CA LEU A 71 -0.03 -8.38 -28.13
C LEU A 71 0.73 -7.14 -27.62
N ALA A 72 1.32 -6.35 -28.52
CA ALA A 72 2.02 -5.13 -28.15
C ALA A 72 1.04 -4.05 -27.64
N GLU A 73 -0.13 -3.92 -28.27
CA GLU A 73 -1.19 -3.02 -27.80
C GLU A 73 -1.69 -3.41 -26.41
N GLU A 74 -1.90 -4.71 -26.13
CA GLU A 74 -2.31 -5.17 -24.79
C GLU A 74 -1.22 -4.91 -23.73
N PHE A 75 0.06 -4.98 -24.10
CA PHE A 75 1.14 -4.60 -23.21
C PHE A 75 1.13 -3.10 -22.87
N GLU A 76 0.82 -2.24 -23.84
CA GLU A 76 0.67 -0.80 -23.61
C GLU A 76 -0.52 -0.52 -22.70
N ARG A 77 -1.67 -1.16 -22.91
CA ARG A 77 -2.84 -1.03 -22.03
C ARG A 77 -2.55 -1.45 -20.59
N ILE A 78 -1.84 -2.56 -20.38
CA ILE A 78 -1.42 -2.96 -19.03
C ILE A 78 -0.54 -1.88 -18.40
N LYS A 79 0.38 -1.28 -19.15
CA LYS A 79 1.25 -0.25 -18.62
C LYS A 79 0.47 0.99 -18.19
N GLU A 80 -0.52 1.40 -18.98
CA GLU A 80 -1.44 2.49 -18.62
C GLU A 80 -2.27 2.15 -17.37
N ALA A 81 -2.83 0.94 -17.31
CA ALA A 81 -3.59 0.48 -16.15
C ALA A 81 -2.72 0.35 -14.88
N GLU A 82 -1.45 -0.04 -15.01
CA GLU A 82 -0.49 -0.07 -13.89
C GLU A 82 -0.16 1.33 -13.37
N GLU A 83 -0.06 2.32 -14.27
CA GLU A 83 0.13 3.73 -13.91
C GLU A 83 -1.11 4.28 -13.18
N ALA A 84 -2.31 4.05 -13.72
CA ALA A 84 -3.57 4.45 -13.08
C ALA A 84 -3.77 3.80 -11.70
N PHE A 85 -3.43 2.51 -11.57
CA PHE A 85 -3.46 1.81 -10.29
C PHE A 85 -2.47 2.40 -9.28
N ALA A 86 -1.28 2.79 -9.73
CA ALA A 86 -0.28 3.42 -8.86
C ALA A 86 -0.74 4.79 -8.36
N GLU A 87 -1.34 5.61 -9.23
CA GLU A 87 -1.91 6.92 -8.89
C GLU A 87 -3.06 6.78 -7.89
N ALA A 88 -4.05 5.93 -8.19
CA ALA A 88 -5.18 5.69 -7.29
C ALA A 88 -4.74 5.15 -5.92
N LYS A 89 -3.64 4.40 -5.86
CA LYS A 89 -3.05 3.93 -4.61
C LYS A 89 -2.42 5.07 -3.81
N GLU A 90 -1.73 5.99 -4.47
CA GLU A 90 -1.14 7.17 -3.83
C GLU A 90 -2.23 8.09 -3.28
N ASP A 91 -3.28 8.36 -4.05
CA ASP A 91 -4.44 9.15 -3.64
C ASP A 91 -5.13 8.55 -2.42
N LEU A 92 -5.33 7.23 -2.41
CA LEU A 92 -5.89 6.53 -1.27
C LEU A 92 -4.99 6.66 -0.04
N GLU A 93 -3.68 6.49 -0.18
CA GLU A 93 -2.71 6.65 0.92
C GLU A 93 -2.69 8.08 1.49
N GLU A 94 -2.85 9.10 0.64
CA GLU A 94 -2.97 10.50 1.05
C GLU A 94 -4.27 10.74 1.82
N ALA A 95 -5.42 10.31 1.29
CA ALA A 95 -6.70 10.44 1.97
C ALA A 95 -6.71 9.71 3.33
N ASP A 96 -6.07 8.55 3.41
CA ASP A 96 -5.90 7.78 4.64
C ASP A 96 -4.99 8.47 5.66
N ARG A 97 -4.05 9.32 5.21
CA ARG A 97 -3.18 10.13 6.08
C ARG A 97 -3.96 11.33 6.62
N ASP A 98 -4.63 12.07 5.74
CA ASP A 98 -5.45 13.23 6.10
C ASP A 98 -6.52 12.89 7.14
N LEU A 99 -7.19 11.74 6.95
CA LEU A 99 -8.19 11.24 7.89
C LEU A 99 -7.57 10.91 9.26
N LYS A 100 -6.37 10.31 9.30
CA LYS A 100 -5.66 10.00 10.56
C LYS A 100 -5.23 11.27 11.29
N GLU A 101 -4.78 12.29 10.56
CA GLU A 101 -4.43 13.59 11.14
C GLU A 101 -5.65 14.27 11.76
N ALA A 102 -6.78 14.31 11.04
CA ALA A 102 -8.03 14.86 11.56
C ALA A 102 -8.56 14.11 12.80
N LEU A 103 -8.46 12.78 12.81
CA LEU A 103 -8.80 11.97 13.99
C LEU A 103 -7.90 12.27 15.18
N THR A 104 -6.61 12.49 14.92
CA THR A 104 -5.64 12.83 15.98
C THR A 104 -5.93 14.20 16.57
N GLU A 105 -6.26 15.19 15.73
CA GLU A 105 -6.68 16.52 16.17
C GLU A 105 -7.96 16.46 17.02
N LEU A 106 -8.97 15.70 16.58
CA LEU A 106 -10.19 15.48 17.35
C LEU A 106 -9.90 14.82 18.70
N MET A 107 -9.02 13.82 18.74
CA MET A 107 -8.62 13.14 19.97
C MET A 107 -7.92 14.11 20.93
N MET A 108 -6.99 14.95 20.44
CA MET A 108 -6.34 15.97 21.27
C MET A 108 -7.34 16.99 21.84
N LEU A 109 -8.35 17.39 21.06
CA LEU A 109 -9.39 18.31 21.52
C LEU A 109 -10.28 17.68 22.60
N LEU A 110 -10.54 16.37 22.51
CA LEU A 110 -11.25 15.59 23.53
C LEU A 110 -10.40 15.35 24.79
N ASP A 111 -9.10 15.09 24.64
CA ASP A 111 -8.16 14.85 25.75
C ASP A 111 -7.81 16.16 26.50
N ALA A 112 -7.88 17.31 25.84
CA ALA A 112 -7.76 18.62 26.47
C ALA A 112 -8.85 18.87 27.55
N ASP A 113 -9.99 18.16 27.50
CA ASP A 113 -11.02 18.17 28.54
C ASP A 113 -10.70 17.21 29.73
N GLY A 114 -9.70 16.34 29.62
CA GLY A 114 -9.29 15.38 30.66
C GLY A 114 -8.12 15.80 31.56
N ALA A 115 -7.34 16.83 31.18
CA ALA A 115 -6.07 17.16 31.84
C ALA A 115 -6.18 17.98 33.16
N SER A 116 -7.38 18.27 33.68
CA SER A 116 -7.54 19.11 34.88
C SER A 116 -7.77 18.34 36.19
N THR A 117 -7.66 17.01 36.24
CA THR A 117 -7.83 16.25 37.49
C THR A 117 -6.84 15.09 37.67
N MET A 118 -5.53 15.32 37.59
CA MET A 118 -4.54 14.47 38.30
C MET A 118 -3.22 15.22 38.57
N THR A 119 -3.31 16.39 39.20
CA THR A 119 -2.19 16.92 40.01
C THR A 119 -2.60 16.93 41.47
N ALA A 120 -1.79 16.27 42.29
CA ALA A 120 -1.85 16.15 43.75
C ALA A 120 -2.66 14.98 44.32
N ILE A 121 -2.09 13.78 44.26
CA ILE A 121 -1.91 12.95 45.48
C ILE A 121 -0.50 12.34 45.49
N GLY A 122 0.38 12.96 46.26
CA GLY A 122 1.42 12.34 47.09
C GLY A 122 2.37 11.30 46.48
N ALA A 123 3.60 11.73 46.22
CA ALA A 123 4.75 10.93 46.68
C ALA A 123 4.73 10.91 48.23
N PRO A 124 5.08 9.79 48.90
CA PRO A 124 6.51 9.53 49.09
C PRO A 124 6.95 8.05 49.11
N ALA A 125 8.24 7.90 48.80
CA ALA A 125 9.21 6.99 49.41
C ALA A 125 9.17 5.47 49.09
N ALA A 126 10.20 5.09 48.33
CA ALA A 126 11.25 4.12 48.69
C ALA A 126 10.91 2.61 48.81
N GLY A 127 11.70 1.83 48.05
CA GLY A 127 11.85 0.38 48.13
C GLY A 127 11.66 -0.21 46.72
N GLY A 128 12.66 -0.65 45.96
CA GLY A 128 13.90 -1.31 46.34
C GLY A 128 13.90 -2.69 45.67
N ALA A 129 14.62 -2.83 44.55
CA ALA A 129 15.17 -4.07 43.95
C ALA A 129 15.61 -3.70 42.51
N ALA A 130 16.88 -3.47 42.19
CA ALA A 130 18.01 -4.40 42.14
C ALA A 130 17.89 -5.47 41.03
N GLY A 131 18.74 -5.33 40.00
CA GLY A 131 19.16 -6.36 39.02
C GLY A 131 18.34 -6.38 37.73
N ALA A 132 18.89 -6.38 36.52
CA ALA A 132 20.25 -6.39 36.00
C ALA A 132 20.20 -5.96 34.51
N PRO A 133 21.32 -5.54 33.88
CA PRO A 133 21.33 -4.91 32.55
C PRO A 133 21.64 -5.89 31.40
N LEU A 134 21.19 -5.50 30.20
CA LEU A 134 21.79 -5.71 28.87
C LEU A 134 22.30 -7.11 28.49
N GLU A 135 21.70 -7.73 27.46
CA GLU A 135 22.48 -8.30 26.35
C GLU A 135 21.70 -8.19 25.02
N LEU A 136 22.23 -7.34 24.14
CA LEU A 136 22.05 -7.40 22.70
C LEU A 136 22.93 -8.55 22.19
N GLU A 137 22.32 -9.59 21.60
CA GLU A 137 23.05 -10.52 20.73
C GLU A 137 22.70 -10.23 19.28
N PRO A 138 23.63 -9.72 18.47
CA PRO A 138 23.70 -10.01 17.05
C PRO A 138 24.67 -11.18 16.85
N LYS A 139 24.23 -12.23 16.15
CA LYS A 139 25.15 -13.18 15.53
C LYS A 139 24.71 -13.47 14.10
N ASP A 140 25.59 -13.05 13.21
CA ASP A 140 25.71 -13.42 11.82
C ASP A 140 25.76 -14.93 11.59
N ASP A 141 25.64 -15.25 10.30
CA ASP A 141 26.42 -16.25 9.55
C ASP A 141 25.73 -17.52 9.03
N SER A 142 25.65 -17.53 7.70
CA SER A 142 26.10 -18.62 6.83
C SER A 142 25.30 -19.92 6.77
N SER A 143 24.49 -20.04 5.71
CA SER A 143 24.41 -21.31 4.94
C SER A 143 23.86 -21.09 3.51
N GLU A 144 24.68 -20.58 2.60
CA GLU A 144 24.43 -20.63 1.16
C GLU A 144 25.46 -21.58 0.51
N GLN A 145 25.13 -22.87 0.43
CA GLN A 145 25.88 -23.83 -0.39
C GLN A 145 25.17 -24.01 -1.74
N GLY A 146 25.55 -23.18 -2.71
CA GLY A 146 25.24 -23.40 -4.13
C GLY A 146 26.28 -24.33 -4.81
N PRO A 147 25.88 -25.20 -5.76
CA PRO A 147 26.77 -26.19 -6.37
C PRO A 147 27.78 -25.58 -7.37
N LYS A 148 29.05 -25.99 -7.25
CA LYS A 148 30.17 -25.56 -8.09
C LYS A 148 30.03 -26.01 -9.56
N LYS A 149 30.30 -25.06 -10.45
CA LYS A 149 30.28 -25.20 -11.92
C LYS A 149 31.37 -26.13 -12.47
N LYS A 150 30.98 -26.76 -13.58
CA LYS A 150 31.67 -27.59 -14.57
C LYS A 150 33.13 -27.18 -14.88
N LYS A 151 34.02 -28.18 -15.02
CA LYS A 151 35.13 -28.16 -16.00
C LYS A 151 35.25 -29.53 -16.67
N LYS A 152 34.67 -29.67 -17.87
CA LYS A 152 35.06 -30.73 -18.82
C LYS A 152 36.34 -30.26 -19.50
N LYS A 153 37.45 -30.92 -19.21
CA LYS A 153 38.70 -30.81 -19.96
C LYS A 153 38.65 -31.91 -21.04
N LYS A 154 38.48 -31.52 -22.31
CA LYS A 154 38.75 -32.41 -23.46
C LYS A 154 40.27 -32.57 -23.55
N MET A 155 40.73 -33.81 -23.54
CA MET A 155 41.94 -34.26 -24.26
C MET A 155 41.48 -35.29 -25.28
#